data_AF-A0A3M9YUZ9-F1
#
_entry.id   AF-A0A3M9YUZ9-F1
#
_cell.length_a   1.000
_cell.length_b   1.000
_cell.length_c   1.000
_cell.angle_alpha   90.00
_cell.angle_beta   90.00
_cell.angle_gamma   90.00
#
_symmetry.space_group_name_H-M   'P 1'
#
loop_
_entity.id
_entity.type
_entity.pdbx_description
1 polymer ?
#
loop_
_entity_poly.entity_id
_entity_poly.type
_entity_poly.pdbx_seq_one_letter_code
_entity_poly.pdbx_strand_id
1 'polypeptide(L)'
;MMLRAAAAFLIGALAPSGVAAQPAPPPQVMKPPPPVPKSSEQKEARALHKAYCSSDSLTIRDPQVPDLRLGFATDSDQPARIILCSDRGEWARAVTIDSIDTALVFMAYRPFAPFWPAAEARWGSDLSRLRDDIRAIPIEQSIASYPYASLMVPRYARGMAASRNATNAGDHAEARTLVEREIGHIAMLEEKRPGKNDLGFELSLLIGRLANLHAREQGPSSGADMMRDLLSRHRLPEEYRANTDINHAALLAEAGRADEAYAIIAPLMADFQVRQEDIERYKIPGSVREFSWIMACTLHLKGDTAGAVPHAAVVNAYDQQPIDPYVTWTKSSLSIQLRMNKCTASKDAYLASIQRNAPGILSTLWIELQDNGRPIIGHYRFDGVAGSDEARALSADYRQLPESYWPALKAWMPDRAGE
;
A
#
# COMPACT_ATOMS: atom_id res chain seq x y z
N MET A 1 80.36 -12.69 18.25
CA MET A 1 81.25 -12.74 17.07
C MET A 1 80.66 -13.74 16.08
N MET A 2 80.44 -13.27 14.85
CA MET A 2 80.08 -14.01 13.62
C MET A 2 78.66 -14.58 13.42
N LEU A 3 78.01 -13.93 12.44
CA LEU A 3 76.94 -14.34 11.53
C LEU A 3 76.96 -15.82 11.07
N ARG A 4 75.77 -16.35 10.76
CA ARG A 4 75.37 -16.71 9.39
C ARG A 4 73.86 -16.93 9.23
N ALA A 5 73.39 -16.51 8.06
CA ALA A 5 72.02 -16.55 7.56
C ALA A 5 71.52 -17.96 7.25
N ALA A 6 70.20 -18.14 7.30
CA ALA A 6 69.46 -18.92 6.30
C ALA A 6 67.97 -18.51 6.34
N ALA A 7 67.50 -17.98 5.22
CA ALA A 7 66.11 -17.65 4.96
C ALA A 7 65.33 -18.93 4.65
N ALA A 8 64.16 -19.09 5.27
CA ALA A 8 63.15 -20.05 4.85
C ALA A 8 61.94 -19.28 4.35
N PHE A 9 61.77 -19.29 3.02
CA PHE A 9 60.56 -18.89 2.31
C PHE A 9 59.41 -19.82 2.72
N LEU A 10 58.41 -19.30 3.43
CA LEU A 10 57.10 -19.93 3.54
C LEU A 10 56.18 -19.27 2.51
N ILE A 11 56.06 -19.95 1.37
CA ILE A 11 55.07 -19.67 0.33
C ILE A 11 53.71 -20.06 0.91
N GLY A 12 52.99 -19.09 1.46
CA GLY A 12 51.56 -19.21 1.73
C GLY A 12 50.83 -19.24 0.40
N ALA A 13 50.27 -20.40 0.06
CA ALA A 13 49.37 -20.56 -1.07
C ALA A 13 48.16 -19.63 -0.89
N LEU A 14 48.12 -18.55 -1.66
CA LEU A 14 46.91 -17.77 -1.88
C LEU A 14 45.94 -18.67 -2.64
N ALA A 15 44.93 -19.18 -1.94
CA ALA A 15 43.74 -19.71 -2.60
C ALA A 15 43.13 -18.57 -3.43
N PRO A 16 42.78 -18.80 -4.71
CA PRO A 16 42.03 -17.80 -5.46
C PRO A 16 40.68 -17.65 -4.77
N SER A 17 40.44 -16.47 -4.22
CA SER A 17 39.10 -15.98 -3.90
C SER A 17 38.31 -16.08 -5.19
N GLY A 18 37.50 -17.13 -5.30
CA GLY A 18 36.48 -17.24 -6.33
C GLY A 18 35.59 -16.02 -6.18
N VAL A 19 35.78 -15.05 -7.07
CA VAL A 19 34.79 -14.01 -7.31
C VAL A 19 33.56 -14.79 -7.75
N ALA A 20 32.64 -15.02 -6.82
CA ALA A 20 31.31 -15.49 -7.15
C ALA A 20 30.82 -14.57 -8.25
N ALA A 21 30.66 -15.12 -9.45
CA ALA A 21 30.17 -14.39 -10.59
C ALA A 21 28.84 -13.77 -10.15
N GLN A 22 28.84 -12.45 -9.93
CA GLN A 22 27.60 -11.73 -9.76
C GLN A 22 26.78 -12.07 -11.00
N PRO A 23 25.56 -12.63 -10.84
CA PRO A 23 24.69 -12.81 -11.98
C PRO A 23 24.60 -11.46 -12.68
N ALA A 24 24.88 -11.46 -13.99
CA ALA A 24 24.83 -10.25 -14.79
C ALA A 24 23.51 -9.54 -14.47
N PRO A 25 23.53 -8.21 -14.19
CA PRO A 25 22.31 -7.49 -13.92
C PRO A 25 21.33 -7.80 -15.07
N PRO A 26 20.07 -8.15 -14.77
CA PRO A 26 19.10 -8.40 -15.82
C PRO A 26 19.13 -7.20 -16.78
N PRO A 27 19.01 -7.43 -18.10
CA PRO A 27 19.05 -6.36 -19.07
C PRO A 27 18.08 -5.29 -18.59
N GLN A 28 18.59 -4.07 -18.41
CA GLN A 28 17.75 -2.94 -18.05
C GLN A 28 16.68 -2.87 -19.12
N VAL A 29 15.47 -3.31 -18.79
CA VAL A 29 14.29 -2.98 -19.56
C VAL A 29 14.18 -1.48 -19.37
N MET A 30 14.79 -0.72 -20.29
CA MET A 30 14.46 0.68 -20.45
C MET A 30 12.94 0.68 -20.56
N LYS A 31 12.27 1.18 -19.51
CA LYS A 31 10.87 1.56 -19.67
C LYS A 31 10.89 2.46 -20.88
N PRO A 32 10.19 2.12 -21.98
CA PRO A 32 10.07 3.05 -23.08
C PRO A 32 9.63 4.38 -22.45
N PRO A 33 10.18 5.52 -22.89
CA PRO A 33 9.67 6.81 -22.46
C PRO A 33 8.14 6.75 -22.56
N PRO A 34 7.41 7.30 -21.56
CA PRO A 34 5.95 7.20 -21.54
C PRO A 34 5.47 7.52 -22.95
N PRO A 35 4.69 6.62 -23.58
CA PRO A 35 4.32 6.77 -24.98
C PRO A 35 3.76 8.18 -25.13
N VAL A 36 4.28 8.90 -26.13
CA VAL A 36 3.71 10.20 -26.52
C VAL A 36 2.20 9.96 -26.60
N PRO A 37 1.37 10.71 -25.83
CA PRO A 37 -0.04 10.39 -25.72
C PRO A 37 -0.64 10.30 -27.11
N LYS A 38 -1.55 9.36 -27.34
CA LYS A 38 -2.22 9.24 -28.65
C LYS A 38 -2.87 10.59 -28.98
N SER A 39 -3.06 10.92 -30.25
CA SER A 39 -3.59 12.24 -30.66
C SER A 39 -4.89 12.64 -29.94
N SER A 40 -5.74 11.68 -29.57
CA SER A 40 -6.93 11.87 -28.73
C SER A 40 -6.60 12.28 -27.29
N GLU A 41 -5.62 11.63 -26.65
CA GLU A 41 -5.16 11.95 -25.30
C GLU A 41 -4.45 13.31 -25.25
N GLN A 42 -3.72 13.68 -26.30
CA GLN A 42 -3.15 15.03 -26.43
C GLN A 42 -4.23 16.10 -26.56
N LYS A 43 -5.29 15.82 -27.31
CA LYS A 43 -6.43 16.73 -27.47
C LYS A 43 -7.15 16.94 -26.13
N GLU A 44 -7.38 15.86 -25.39
CA GLU A 44 -7.98 15.92 -24.06
C GLU A 44 -7.08 16.68 -23.06
N ALA A 45 -5.78 16.37 -23.04
CA ALA A 45 -4.82 17.04 -22.16
C ALA A 45 -4.75 18.56 -22.43
N ARG A 46 -4.80 18.98 -23.70
CA ARG A 46 -4.85 20.41 -24.07
C ARG A 46 -6.19 21.05 -23.74
N ALA A 47 -7.30 20.33 -23.91
CA ALA A 47 -8.62 20.84 -23.54
C ALA A 47 -8.72 21.09 -22.02
N LEU A 48 -8.23 20.15 -21.21
CA LEU A 48 -8.09 20.31 -19.77
C LEU A 48 -7.18 21.49 -19.43
N HIS A 49 -6.05 21.64 -20.12
CA HIS A 49 -5.13 22.74 -19.87
C HIS A 49 -5.80 24.10 -20.10
N LYS A 50 -6.45 24.26 -21.25
CA LYS A 50 -7.18 25.49 -21.58
C LYS A 50 -8.31 25.81 -20.59
N ALA A 51 -9.01 24.79 -20.07
CA ALA A 51 -10.15 24.97 -19.18
C ALA A 51 -9.74 25.33 -17.75
N TYR A 52 -8.64 24.76 -17.24
CA TYR A 52 -8.34 24.76 -15.80
C TYR A 52 -6.97 25.33 -15.44
N CYS A 53 -6.09 25.58 -16.42
CA CYS A 53 -4.75 26.10 -16.19
C CYS A 53 -4.70 27.60 -16.54
N SER A 54 -5.53 28.40 -15.85
CA SER A 54 -5.58 29.87 -15.98
C SER A 54 -4.76 30.57 -14.88
N SER A 55 -4.78 31.90 -14.82
CA SER A 55 -4.21 32.66 -13.70
C SER A 55 -4.74 32.26 -12.32
N ASP A 56 -5.91 31.61 -12.27
CA ASP A 56 -6.55 31.17 -11.02
C ASP A 56 -6.04 29.80 -10.55
N SER A 57 -5.14 29.17 -11.33
CA SER A 57 -4.47 27.94 -10.94
C SER A 57 -3.32 28.22 -9.95
N LEU A 58 -3.15 27.30 -9.00
CA LEU A 58 -2.19 27.43 -7.92
C LEU A 58 -0.82 26.88 -8.36
N THR A 59 0.22 27.72 -8.34
CA THR A 59 1.60 27.26 -8.59
C THR A 59 2.12 26.46 -7.41
N ILE A 60 2.60 25.24 -7.67
CA ILE A 60 3.30 24.41 -6.69
C ILE A 60 4.77 24.34 -7.04
N ARG A 61 5.61 24.48 -6.00
CA ARG A 61 7.05 24.25 -6.13
C ARG A 61 7.31 22.76 -5.92
N ASP A 62 7.39 22.02 -7.02
CA ASP A 62 7.95 20.67 -7.02
C ASP A 62 9.41 20.75 -7.52
N PRO A 63 10.40 20.27 -6.74
CA PRO A 63 11.80 20.25 -7.17
C PRO A 63 12.04 19.45 -8.46
N GLN A 64 11.19 18.46 -8.74
CA GLN A 64 11.28 17.60 -9.93
C GLN A 64 10.52 18.18 -11.13
N VAL A 65 9.53 19.03 -10.90
CA VAL A 65 8.71 19.64 -11.96
C VAL A 65 8.53 21.15 -11.71
N PRO A 66 9.50 21.98 -12.13
CA PRO A 66 9.35 23.43 -12.06
C PRO A 66 8.14 23.89 -12.90
N ASP A 67 7.42 24.89 -12.41
CA ASP A 67 6.26 25.51 -13.07
C ASP A 67 5.00 24.64 -13.15
N LEU A 68 4.84 23.67 -12.23
CA LEU A 68 3.58 22.93 -12.09
C LEU A 68 2.49 23.85 -11.51
N ARG A 69 1.35 23.94 -12.19
CA ARG A 69 0.15 24.60 -11.67
C ARG A 69 -0.93 23.57 -11.37
N LEU A 70 -1.81 23.88 -10.42
CA LEU A 70 -2.96 23.06 -10.10
C LEU A 70 -4.25 23.80 -10.37
N GLY A 71 -5.16 23.16 -11.08
CA GLY A 71 -6.57 23.51 -11.11
C GLY A 71 -7.41 22.55 -10.27
N PHE A 72 -8.66 22.92 -10.02
CA PHE A 72 -9.64 22.05 -9.39
C PHE A 72 -10.95 22.09 -10.17
N ALA A 73 -11.43 20.92 -10.59
CA ALA A 73 -12.63 20.76 -11.39
C ALA A 73 -13.72 20.09 -10.55
N THR A 74 -14.90 20.72 -10.50
CA THR A 74 -16.06 20.28 -9.70
C THR A 74 -17.32 20.14 -10.56
N ASP A 75 -17.16 19.74 -11.82
CA ASP A 75 -18.27 19.52 -12.75
C ASP A 75 -19.36 18.63 -12.12
N SER A 76 -20.63 18.96 -12.34
CA SER A 76 -21.73 18.27 -11.63
C SER A 76 -21.97 16.84 -12.11
N ASP A 77 -21.51 16.49 -13.31
CA ASP A 77 -21.68 15.17 -13.93
C ASP A 77 -20.44 14.26 -13.78
N GLN A 78 -19.36 14.76 -13.19
CA GLN A 78 -18.10 14.03 -13.01
C GLN A 78 -17.67 14.02 -11.54
N PRO A 79 -16.87 13.01 -11.12
CA PRO A 79 -16.16 13.11 -9.87
C PRO A 79 -15.24 14.34 -9.87
N ALA A 80 -15.03 14.92 -8.68
CA ALA A 80 -14.12 16.05 -8.54
C ALA A 80 -12.67 15.64 -8.88
N ARG A 81 -11.93 16.55 -9.53
CA ARG A 81 -10.60 16.27 -10.07
C ARG A 81 -9.62 17.39 -9.73
N ILE A 82 -8.40 17.02 -9.39
CA ILE A 82 -7.25 17.92 -9.37
C ILE A 82 -6.68 17.93 -10.79
N ILE A 83 -6.44 19.10 -11.34
CA ILE A 83 -5.88 19.25 -12.67
C ILE A 83 -4.41 19.63 -12.54
N LEU A 84 -3.51 18.70 -12.84
CA LEU A 84 -2.07 18.93 -12.88
C LEU A 84 -1.74 19.62 -14.21
N CYS A 85 -1.22 20.84 -14.18
CA CYS A 85 -0.95 21.68 -15.34
C CYS A 85 0.55 21.85 -15.55
N SER A 86 1.01 21.72 -16.79
CA SER A 86 2.36 22.11 -17.19
C SER A 86 2.34 23.07 -18.37
N ASP A 87 2.93 24.25 -18.18
CA ASP A 87 2.95 25.29 -19.21
C ASP A 87 4.03 25.05 -20.27
N ARG A 88 5.09 24.33 -19.90
CA ARG A 88 6.20 24.00 -20.82
C ARG A 88 5.77 23.10 -21.97
N GLY A 89 4.64 22.40 -21.84
CA GLY A 89 4.08 21.56 -22.91
C GLY A 89 2.59 21.75 -23.14
N GLU A 90 1.98 22.79 -22.54
CA GLU A 90 0.54 23.08 -22.61
C GLU A 90 -0.35 21.85 -22.41
N TRP A 91 0.03 21.01 -21.45
CA TRP A 91 -0.70 19.78 -21.15
C TRP A 91 -1.21 19.82 -19.72
N ALA A 92 -2.36 19.18 -19.53
CA ALA A 92 -2.91 18.95 -18.21
C ALA A 92 -3.32 17.49 -18.03
N ARG A 93 -3.29 17.03 -16.78
CA ARG A 93 -3.74 15.69 -16.39
C ARG A 93 -4.72 15.80 -15.24
N ALA A 94 -5.88 15.18 -15.39
CA ALA A 94 -6.83 15.05 -14.30
C ALA A 94 -6.41 13.91 -13.37
N VAL A 95 -6.46 14.18 -12.07
CA VAL A 95 -6.34 13.21 -10.98
C VAL A 95 -7.67 13.20 -10.23
N THR A 96 -8.39 12.09 -10.34
CA THR A 96 -9.71 11.94 -9.72
C THR A 96 -9.59 11.81 -8.20
N ILE A 97 -10.49 12.46 -7.48
CA ILE A 97 -10.70 12.25 -6.05
C ILE A 97 -11.89 11.29 -5.92
N ASP A 98 -11.60 10.00 -5.83
CA ASP A 98 -12.57 8.89 -5.85
C ASP A 98 -12.64 8.14 -4.51
N SER A 99 -12.08 8.71 -3.45
CA SER A 99 -12.16 8.17 -2.09
C SER A 99 -12.24 9.28 -1.05
N ILE A 100 -12.90 8.97 0.07
CA ILE A 100 -12.96 9.83 1.24
C ILE A 100 -11.55 10.12 1.78
N ASP A 101 -10.66 9.14 1.76
CA ASP A 101 -9.28 9.32 2.25
C ASP A 101 -8.50 10.35 1.42
N THR A 102 -8.56 10.26 0.10
CA THR A 102 -7.92 11.24 -0.78
C THR A 102 -8.50 12.64 -0.56
N ALA A 103 -9.82 12.75 -0.37
CA ALA A 103 -10.48 14.02 -0.08
C ALA A 103 -10.06 14.61 1.28
N LEU A 104 -9.93 13.79 2.33
CA LEU A 104 -9.44 14.25 3.64
C LEU A 104 -8.02 14.81 3.54
N VAL A 105 -7.11 14.13 2.84
CA VAL A 105 -5.74 14.63 2.61
C VAL A 105 -5.78 15.95 1.84
N PHE A 106 -6.63 16.04 0.81
CA PHE A 106 -6.83 17.28 0.05
C PHE A 106 -7.32 18.44 0.94
N MET A 107 -8.29 18.17 1.82
CA MET A 107 -8.84 19.18 2.74
C MET A 107 -7.86 19.55 3.87
N ALA A 108 -6.84 18.73 4.10
CA ALA A 108 -5.78 18.98 5.08
C ALA A 108 -4.60 19.75 4.48
N TYR A 109 -4.27 19.53 3.20
CA TYR A 109 -3.10 20.14 2.58
C TYR A 109 -3.28 21.65 2.37
N ARG A 110 -2.58 22.47 3.16
CA ARG A 110 -2.73 23.93 3.23
C ARG A 110 -2.55 24.63 1.88
N PRO A 111 -1.64 24.21 0.98
CA PRO A 111 -1.56 24.81 -0.35
C PRO A 111 -2.85 24.66 -1.18
N PHE A 112 -3.76 23.73 -0.85
CA PHE A 112 -5.06 23.63 -1.51
C PHE A 112 -6.16 24.49 -0.88
N ALA A 113 -5.83 25.32 0.12
CA ALA A 113 -6.79 26.20 0.77
C ALA A 113 -7.67 27.03 -0.18
N PRO A 114 -7.16 27.57 -1.32
CA PRO A 114 -7.99 28.28 -2.28
C PRO A 114 -9.11 27.43 -2.91
N PHE A 115 -8.94 26.11 -2.98
CA PHE A 115 -9.94 25.19 -3.55
C PHE A 115 -10.94 24.66 -2.52
N TRP A 116 -10.66 24.80 -1.21
CA TRP A 116 -11.51 24.27 -0.15
C TRP A 116 -12.96 24.76 -0.20
N PRO A 117 -13.26 26.06 -0.46
CA PRO A 117 -14.66 26.50 -0.53
C PRO A 117 -15.46 25.79 -1.64
N ALA A 118 -14.85 25.60 -2.82
CA ALA A 118 -15.48 24.87 -3.91
C ALA A 118 -15.62 23.38 -3.59
N ALA A 119 -14.60 22.80 -2.95
CA ALA A 119 -14.61 21.40 -2.52
C ALA A 119 -15.70 21.15 -1.45
N GLU A 120 -15.81 22.00 -0.44
CA GLU A 120 -16.87 21.93 0.59
C GLU A 120 -18.26 22.14 -0.02
N ALA A 121 -18.39 23.06 -0.98
CA ALA A 121 -19.62 23.26 -1.73
C ALA A 121 -20.01 22.01 -2.54
N ARG A 122 -19.05 21.24 -3.07
CA ARG A 122 -19.29 19.99 -3.81
C ARG A 122 -19.53 18.77 -2.92
N TRP A 123 -18.73 18.60 -1.87
CA TRP A 123 -18.65 17.37 -1.07
C TRP A 123 -19.38 17.45 0.27
N GLY A 124 -19.68 18.65 0.77
CA GLY A 124 -20.10 18.87 2.14
C GLY A 124 -18.92 18.99 3.10
N SER A 125 -19.12 19.74 4.19
CA SER A 125 -18.11 19.95 5.25
C SER A 125 -17.81 18.71 6.08
N ASP A 126 -18.56 17.63 5.87
CA ASP A 126 -18.41 16.30 6.48
C ASP A 126 -18.11 15.21 5.43
N LEU A 127 -17.96 15.58 4.16
CA LEU A 127 -17.79 14.70 2.99
C LEU A 127 -18.97 13.74 2.72
N SER A 128 -20.14 13.95 3.33
CA SER A 128 -21.32 13.09 3.13
C SER A 128 -21.79 13.04 1.67
N ARG A 129 -21.76 14.17 0.95
CA ARG A 129 -22.15 14.20 -0.47
C ARG A 129 -21.13 13.50 -1.35
N LEU A 130 -19.84 13.60 -1.03
CA LEU A 130 -18.80 12.83 -1.72
C LEU A 130 -18.98 11.33 -1.51
N ARG A 131 -19.35 10.90 -0.30
CA ARG A 131 -19.68 9.49 -0.02
C ARG A 131 -20.79 8.99 -0.95
N ASP A 132 -21.84 9.78 -1.15
CA ASP A 132 -22.92 9.45 -2.08
C ASP A 132 -22.47 9.46 -3.55
N ASP A 133 -21.62 10.40 -3.96
CA ASP A 133 -21.02 10.40 -5.29
C ASP A 133 -20.18 9.13 -5.54
N ILE A 134 -19.39 8.70 -4.56
CA ILE A 134 -18.55 7.50 -4.67
C ILE A 134 -19.42 6.24 -4.80
N ARG A 135 -20.52 6.16 -4.05
CA ARG A 135 -21.50 5.07 -4.17
C ARG A 135 -22.13 5.01 -5.56
N ALA A 136 -22.31 6.16 -6.19
CA ALA A 136 -22.88 6.28 -7.52
C ALA A 136 -21.88 6.01 -8.67
N ILE A 137 -20.59 5.80 -8.38
CA ILE A 137 -19.59 5.48 -9.42
C ILE A 137 -20.02 4.20 -10.17
N PRO A 138 -20.13 4.27 -11.51
CA PRO A 138 -20.45 3.10 -12.32
C PRO A 138 -19.46 1.96 -12.07
N ILE A 139 -19.98 0.76 -11.84
CA ILE A 139 -19.15 -0.38 -11.44
C ILE A 139 -18.13 -0.76 -12.53
N GLU A 140 -18.43 -0.49 -13.80
CA GLU A 140 -17.53 -0.69 -14.94
C GLU A 140 -16.25 0.15 -14.82
N GLN A 141 -16.36 1.38 -14.30
CA GLN A 141 -15.20 2.24 -14.05
C GLN A 141 -14.33 1.68 -12.91
N SER A 142 -14.96 1.16 -11.87
CA SER A 142 -14.26 0.54 -10.74
C SER A 142 -13.60 -0.79 -11.11
N ILE A 143 -14.19 -1.56 -12.03
CA ILE A 143 -13.58 -2.76 -12.60
C ILE A 143 -12.36 -2.37 -13.44
N ALA A 144 -12.48 -1.35 -14.29
CA ALA A 144 -11.38 -0.90 -15.16
C ALA A 144 -10.16 -0.36 -14.38
N SER A 145 -10.38 0.21 -13.20
CA SER A 145 -9.31 0.72 -12.32
C SER A 145 -8.69 -0.35 -11.42
N TYR A 146 -9.26 -1.56 -11.34
CA TYR A 146 -8.77 -2.62 -10.47
C TYR A 146 -7.70 -3.48 -11.17
N PRO A 147 -6.44 -3.51 -10.68
CA PRO A 147 -5.33 -4.14 -11.41
C PRO A 147 -5.48 -5.65 -11.68
N TYR A 148 -6.24 -6.36 -10.86
CA TYR A 148 -6.43 -7.81 -11.01
C TYR A 148 -7.72 -8.17 -11.75
N ALA A 149 -8.54 -7.19 -12.16
CA ALA A 149 -9.84 -7.46 -12.78
C ALA A 149 -9.75 -8.33 -14.04
N SER A 150 -8.70 -8.14 -14.85
CA SER A 150 -8.48 -8.90 -16.09
C SER A 150 -8.08 -10.36 -15.86
N LEU A 151 -7.64 -10.71 -14.64
CA LEU A 151 -7.23 -12.07 -14.26
C LEU A 151 -8.34 -12.83 -13.52
N MET A 152 -9.47 -12.18 -13.23
CA MET A 152 -10.56 -12.74 -12.46
C MET A 152 -11.78 -13.05 -13.33
N VAL A 153 -12.57 -14.03 -12.92
CA VAL A 153 -13.92 -14.21 -13.46
C VAL A 153 -14.74 -12.93 -13.24
N PRO A 154 -15.45 -12.40 -14.27
CA PRO A 154 -16.08 -11.07 -14.22
C PRO A 154 -16.99 -10.83 -13.02
N ARG A 155 -17.70 -11.87 -12.55
CA ARG A 155 -18.56 -11.80 -11.36
C ARG A 155 -17.77 -11.38 -10.11
N TYR A 156 -16.65 -12.04 -9.84
CA TYR A 156 -15.85 -11.78 -8.64
C TYR A 156 -15.04 -10.49 -8.78
N ALA A 157 -14.60 -10.15 -9.99
CA ALA A 157 -14.04 -8.83 -10.28
C ALA A 157 -15.04 -7.72 -9.91
N ARG A 158 -16.31 -7.87 -10.32
CA ARG A 158 -17.39 -6.95 -9.97
C ARG A 158 -17.63 -6.89 -8.46
N GLY A 159 -17.66 -8.03 -7.76
CA GLY A 159 -17.81 -8.08 -6.30
C GLY A 159 -16.66 -7.38 -5.56
N MET A 160 -15.41 -7.62 -5.99
CA MET A 160 -14.23 -6.94 -5.45
C MET A 160 -14.25 -5.43 -5.71
N ALA A 161 -14.59 -5.01 -6.93
CA ALA A 161 -14.73 -3.60 -7.28
C ALA A 161 -15.81 -2.91 -6.44
N ALA A 162 -16.97 -3.55 -6.25
CA ALA A 162 -18.04 -3.02 -5.40
C ALA A 162 -17.61 -2.89 -3.93
N SER A 163 -16.93 -3.90 -3.39
CA SER A 163 -16.36 -3.84 -2.03
C SER A 163 -15.33 -2.71 -1.87
N ARG A 164 -14.56 -2.43 -2.91
CA ARG A 164 -13.60 -1.31 -2.92
C ARG A 164 -14.31 0.04 -2.95
N ASN A 165 -15.33 0.22 -3.80
CA ASN A 165 -16.14 1.44 -3.81
C ASN A 165 -16.78 1.69 -2.44
N ALA A 166 -17.37 0.67 -1.83
CA ALA A 166 -17.93 0.75 -0.49
C ALA A 166 -16.87 1.22 0.53
N THR A 167 -15.66 0.65 0.54
CA THR A 167 -14.57 1.16 1.40
C THR A 167 -14.12 2.57 1.06
N ASN A 168 -14.03 2.93 -0.22
CA ASN A 168 -13.69 4.29 -0.62
C ASN A 168 -14.72 5.32 -0.15
N ALA A 169 -15.98 4.89 -0.01
CA ALA A 169 -17.09 5.65 0.57
C ALA A 169 -17.15 5.58 2.11
N GLY A 170 -16.30 4.79 2.77
CA GLY A 170 -16.34 4.55 4.22
C GLY A 170 -17.40 3.52 4.67
N ASP A 171 -18.07 2.84 3.75
CA ASP A 171 -19.05 1.77 4.00
C ASP A 171 -18.38 0.42 4.27
N HIS A 172 -17.64 0.31 5.38
CA HIS A 172 -16.91 -0.91 5.73
C HIS A 172 -17.82 -2.14 5.93
N ALA A 173 -18.99 -1.95 6.54
CA ALA A 173 -19.96 -3.04 6.75
C ALA A 173 -20.52 -3.57 5.42
N GLU A 174 -20.87 -2.69 4.48
CA GLU A 174 -21.31 -3.09 3.14
C GLU A 174 -20.19 -3.80 2.37
N ALA A 175 -18.96 -3.26 2.45
CA ALA A 175 -17.79 -3.85 1.83
C ALA A 175 -17.55 -5.29 2.30
N ARG A 176 -17.81 -5.59 3.58
CA ARG A 176 -17.76 -6.94 4.17
C ARG A 176 -18.84 -7.84 3.60
N THR A 177 -20.11 -7.42 3.69
CA THR A 177 -21.26 -8.20 3.19
C THR A 177 -21.10 -8.59 1.72
N LEU A 178 -20.56 -7.68 0.88
CA LEU A 178 -20.29 -7.94 -0.53
C LEU A 178 -19.25 -9.06 -0.72
N VAL A 179 -18.19 -9.08 0.08
CA VAL A 179 -17.12 -10.09 0.01
C VAL A 179 -17.60 -11.43 0.55
N GLU A 180 -18.29 -11.43 1.69
CA GLU A 180 -18.89 -12.64 2.29
C GLU A 180 -19.83 -13.34 1.32
N ARG A 181 -20.67 -12.58 0.61
CA ARG A 181 -21.57 -13.11 -0.41
C ARG A 181 -20.81 -13.83 -1.53
N GLU A 182 -19.72 -13.25 -2.02
CA GLU A 182 -18.95 -13.87 -3.09
C GLU A 182 -18.15 -15.11 -2.60
N ILE A 183 -17.61 -15.10 -1.38
CA ILE A 183 -17.01 -16.29 -0.77
C ILE A 183 -18.06 -17.40 -0.62
N GLY A 184 -19.25 -17.08 -0.12
CA GLY A 184 -20.35 -18.04 0.02
C GLY A 184 -20.79 -18.62 -1.33
N HIS A 185 -20.77 -17.81 -2.39
CA HIS A 185 -21.04 -18.29 -3.74
C HIS A 185 -19.98 -19.28 -4.24
N ILE A 186 -18.69 -19.00 -4.03
CA ILE A 186 -17.60 -19.94 -4.36
C ILE A 186 -17.77 -21.25 -3.58
N ALA A 187 -18.05 -21.16 -2.28
CA ALA A 187 -18.27 -22.33 -1.42
C ALA A 187 -19.41 -23.22 -1.92
N MET A 188 -20.54 -22.63 -2.30
CA MET A 188 -21.67 -23.35 -2.90
C MET A 188 -21.30 -24.03 -4.23
N LEU A 189 -20.51 -23.37 -5.09
CA LEU A 189 -20.07 -23.96 -6.34
C LEU A 189 -19.14 -25.16 -6.12
N GLU A 190 -18.26 -25.05 -5.13
CA GLU A 190 -17.32 -26.11 -4.77
C GLU A 190 -18.05 -27.32 -4.17
N GLU A 191 -19.05 -27.10 -3.31
CA GLU A 191 -19.90 -28.18 -2.79
C GLU A 191 -20.64 -28.93 -3.91
N LYS A 192 -21.19 -28.19 -4.89
CA LYS A 192 -21.92 -28.77 -6.02
C LYS A 192 -21.01 -29.53 -6.98
N ARG A 193 -19.78 -29.06 -7.18
CA ARG A 193 -18.82 -29.61 -8.16
C ARG A 193 -17.39 -29.53 -7.63
N PRO A 194 -17.00 -30.39 -6.67
CA PRO A 194 -15.68 -30.33 -6.05
C PRO A 194 -14.55 -30.43 -7.06
N GLY A 195 -13.56 -29.55 -6.96
CA GLY A 195 -12.36 -29.51 -7.79
C GLY A 195 -12.59 -29.18 -9.27
N LYS A 196 -13.83 -28.83 -9.67
CA LYS A 196 -14.14 -28.48 -11.07
C LYS A 196 -14.15 -26.98 -11.33
N ASN A 197 -14.06 -26.16 -10.28
CA ASN A 197 -14.03 -24.71 -10.40
C ASN A 197 -12.60 -24.24 -10.14
N ASP A 198 -11.97 -23.64 -11.15
CA ASP A 198 -10.66 -22.98 -10.99
C ASP A 198 -10.86 -21.56 -10.46
N LEU A 199 -11.19 -21.47 -9.16
CA LEU A 199 -11.52 -20.20 -8.46
C LEU A 199 -10.59 -19.90 -7.29
N GLY A 200 -9.43 -20.58 -7.25
CA GLY A 200 -8.44 -20.43 -6.18
C GLY A 200 -7.86 -19.01 -6.11
N PHE A 201 -7.65 -18.38 -7.27
CA PHE A 201 -7.16 -17.02 -7.37
C PHE A 201 -8.14 -16.04 -6.72
N GLU A 202 -9.41 -16.05 -7.11
CA GLU A 202 -10.43 -15.17 -6.56
C GLU A 202 -10.67 -15.41 -5.08
N LEU A 203 -10.74 -16.68 -4.67
CA LEU A 203 -10.91 -17.03 -3.27
C LEU A 203 -9.76 -16.48 -2.41
N SER A 204 -8.51 -16.57 -2.86
CA SER A 204 -7.37 -16.03 -2.12
C SER A 204 -7.47 -14.50 -1.91
N LEU A 205 -7.89 -13.76 -2.94
CA LEU A 205 -8.07 -12.31 -2.88
C LEU A 205 -9.24 -11.91 -1.97
N LEU A 206 -10.36 -12.65 -2.06
CA LEU A 206 -11.54 -12.42 -1.23
C LEU A 206 -11.26 -12.71 0.25
N ILE A 207 -10.54 -13.80 0.57
CA ILE A 207 -10.11 -14.11 1.94
C ILE A 207 -9.23 -13.00 2.50
N GLY A 208 -8.21 -12.58 1.74
CA GLY A 208 -7.35 -11.48 2.12
C GLY A 208 -8.13 -10.19 2.37
N ARG A 209 -9.08 -9.87 1.50
CA ARG A 209 -9.93 -8.68 1.62
C ARG A 209 -10.83 -8.73 2.85
N LEU A 210 -11.51 -9.84 3.11
CA LEU A 210 -12.42 -9.99 4.25
C LEU A 210 -11.65 -9.87 5.58
N ALA A 211 -10.51 -10.56 5.70
CA ALA A 211 -9.65 -10.47 6.87
C ALA A 211 -9.15 -9.02 7.14
N ASN A 212 -8.76 -8.28 6.11
CA ASN A 212 -8.37 -6.87 6.27
C ASN A 212 -9.54 -5.97 6.67
N LEU A 213 -10.76 -6.25 6.21
CA LEU A 213 -11.95 -5.50 6.65
C LEU A 213 -12.24 -5.73 8.14
N HIS A 214 -12.15 -6.99 8.59
CA HIS A 214 -12.22 -7.32 10.02
C HIS A 214 -11.12 -6.64 10.84
N ALA A 215 -9.89 -6.67 10.35
CA ALA A 215 -8.76 -6.04 11.02
C ALA A 215 -8.91 -4.52 11.14
N ARG A 216 -9.51 -3.86 10.14
CA ARG A 216 -9.80 -2.43 10.17
C ARG A 216 -10.92 -2.04 11.13
N GLU A 217 -11.87 -2.92 11.41
CA GLU A 217 -12.97 -2.61 12.33
C GLU A 217 -12.61 -2.98 13.77
N GLN A 218 -11.99 -4.14 13.97
CA GLN A 218 -11.86 -4.79 15.27
C GLN A 218 -10.40 -5.04 15.69
N GLY A 219 -9.43 -4.61 14.88
CA GLY A 219 -8.00 -4.83 15.12
C GLY A 219 -7.46 -6.11 14.48
N PRO A 220 -6.13 -6.21 14.30
CA PRO A 220 -5.49 -7.25 13.49
C PRO A 220 -5.69 -8.67 14.03
N SER A 221 -5.90 -8.86 15.33
CA SER A 221 -6.28 -10.18 15.89
C SER A 221 -7.55 -10.73 15.24
N SER A 222 -8.60 -9.91 15.10
CA SER A 222 -9.86 -10.31 14.45
C SER A 222 -9.64 -10.68 12.98
N GLY A 223 -8.80 -9.91 12.27
CA GLY A 223 -8.44 -10.25 10.89
C GLY A 223 -7.67 -11.55 10.77
N ALA A 224 -6.70 -11.81 11.66
CA ALA A 224 -5.94 -13.05 11.68
C ALA A 224 -6.85 -14.26 11.95
N ASP A 225 -7.73 -14.16 12.95
CA ASP A 225 -8.69 -15.22 13.27
C ASP A 225 -9.67 -15.49 12.13
N MET A 226 -10.16 -14.44 11.47
CA MET A 226 -11.00 -14.56 10.27
C MET A 226 -10.26 -15.26 9.13
N MET A 227 -8.99 -14.91 8.89
CA MET A 227 -8.19 -15.56 7.85
C MET A 227 -7.96 -17.04 8.16
N ARG A 228 -7.61 -17.38 9.41
CA ARG A 228 -7.45 -18.77 9.87
C ARG A 228 -8.73 -19.57 9.67
N ASP A 229 -9.87 -19.02 10.08
CA ASP A 229 -11.18 -19.68 9.92
C ASP A 229 -11.49 -19.96 8.44
N LEU A 230 -11.35 -18.95 7.58
CA LEU A 230 -11.58 -19.13 6.13
C LEU A 230 -10.64 -20.16 5.50
N LEU A 231 -9.35 -20.16 5.87
CA LEU A 231 -8.37 -21.15 5.41
C LEU A 231 -8.66 -22.57 5.93
N SER A 232 -9.36 -22.71 7.05
CA SER A 232 -9.80 -24.02 7.57
C SER A 232 -11.04 -24.55 6.85
N ARG A 233 -11.93 -23.65 6.39
CA ARG A 233 -13.18 -23.99 5.70
C ARG A 233 -13.03 -24.14 4.19
N HIS A 234 -12.04 -23.46 3.61
CA HIS A 234 -11.85 -23.44 2.17
C HIS A 234 -10.44 -23.87 1.79
N ARG A 235 -10.36 -24.88 0.91
CA ARG A 235 -9.09 -25.34 0.37
C ARG A 235 -8.62 -24.39 -0.74
N LEU A 236 -7.46 -23.76 -0.55
CA LEU A 236 -6.77 -23.03 -1.60
C LEU A 236 -5.78 -23.95 -2.33
N PRO A 237 -5.64 -23.83 -3.66
CA PRO A 237 -4.51 -24.39 -4.40
C PRO A 237 -3.17 -23.88 -3.85
N GLU A 238 -2.12 -24.69 -3.97
CA GLU A 238 -0.80 -24.42 -3.37
C GLU A 238 -0.21 -23.10 -3.86
N GLU A 239 -0.38 -22.80 -5.15
CA GLU A 239 0.12 -21.61 -5.83
C GLU A 239 -0.48 -20.29 -5.28
N TYR A 240 -1.68 -20.31 -4.71
CA TYR A 240 -2.32 -19.15 -4.10
C TYR A 240 -2.22 -19.15 -2.57
N ARG A 241 -1.89 -20.30 -1.98
CA ARG A 241 -1.84 -20.49 -0.54
C ARG A 241 -0.72 -19.67 0.11
N ALA A 242 0.48 -19.69 -0.47
CA ALA A 242 1.66 -19.01 0.10
C ALA A 242 1.41 -17.51 0.35
N ASN A 243 0.85 -16.78 -0.63
CA ASN A 243 0.54 -15.36 -0.46
C ASN A 243 -0.54 -15.13 0.60
N THR A 244 -1.50 -16.04 0.74
CA THR A 244 -2.54 -15.94 1.77
C THR A 244 -1.94 -16.17 3.15
N ASP A 245 -1.08 -17.17 3.32
CA ASP A 245 -0.39 -17.44 4.58
C ASP A 245 0.60 -16.32 4.97
N ILE A 246 1.27 -15.66 4.01
CA ILE A 246 2.09 -14.46 4.28
C ILE A 246 1.22 -13.33 4.85
N ASN A 247 0.03 -13.10 4.28
CA ASN A 247 -0.90 -12.10 4.81
C ASN A 247 -1.46 -12.49 6.19
N HIS A 248 -1.65 -13.79 6.45
CA HIS A 248 -2.05 -14.30 7.76
C HIS A 248 -0.96 -14.03 8.80
N ALA A 249 0.29 -14.40 8.50
CA ALA A 249 1.44 -14.14 9.36
C ALA A 249 1.63 -12.65 9.61
N ALA A 250 1.39 -11.81 8.60
CA ALA A 250 1.44 -10.37 8.75
C ALA A 250 0.40 -9.82 9.74
N LEU A 251 -0.85 -10.30 9.68
CA LEU A 251 -1.90 -9.92 10.63
C LEU A 251 -1.58 -10.41 12.05
N LEU A 252 -1.09 -11.64 12.19
CA LEU A 252 -0.64 -12.19 13.48
C LEU A 252 0.52 -11.38 14.08
N ALA A 253 1.50 -11.01 13.26
CA ALA A 253 2.66 -10.24 13.69
C ALA A 253 2.25 -8.83 14.14
N GLU A 254 1.38 -8.15 13.37
CA GLU A 254 0.81 -6.87 13.79
C GLU A 254 0.01 -6.99 15.09
N ALA A 255 -0.73 -8.09 15.27
CA ALA A 255 -1.50 -8.39 16.48
C ALA A 255 -0.66 -8.77 17.72
N GLY A 256 0.68 -8.77 17.63
CA GLY A 256 1.54 -9.19 18.73
C GLY A 256 1.57 -10.71 18.94
N ARG A 257 0.94 -11.51 18.08
CA ARG A 257 0.86 -12.99 18.16
C ARG A 257 2.09 -13.63 17.53
N ALA A 258 3.25 -13.31 18.11
CA ALA A 258 4.55 -13.56 17.51
C ALA A 258 4.84 -15.06 17.28
N ASP A 259 4.51 -15.93 18.23
CA ASP A 259 4.76 -17.37 18.06
C ASP A 259 3.98 -17.97 16.89
N GLU A 260 2.71 -17.58 16.73
CA GLU A 260 1.87 -18.03 15.63
C GLU A 260 2.33 -17.45 14.29
N ALA A 261 2.70 -16.17 14.26
CA ALA A 261 3.27 -15.56 13.07
C ALA A 261 4.55 -16.30 12.64
N TYR A 262 5.46 -16.56 13.57
CA TYR A 262 6.74 -17.23 13.32
C TYR A 262 6.56 -18.62 12.72
N ALA A 263 5.62 -19.40 13.30
CA ALA A 263 5.32 -20.76 12.85
C ALA A 263 4.88 -20.80 11.38
N ILE A 264 4.28 -19.72 10.86
CA ILE A 264 3.86 -19.60 9.47
C ILE A 264 4.98 -19.02 8.60
N ILE A 265 5.58 -17.90 9.02
CA ILE A 265 6.48 -17.16 8.13
C ILE A 265 7.87 -17.79 7.98
N ALA A 266 8.40 -18.43 9.03
CA ALA A 266 9.73 -19.02 9.00
C ALA A 266 9.87 -20.13 7.94
N PRO A 267 8.98 -21.14 7.84
CA PRO A 267 9.08 -22.16 6.79
C PRO A 267 8.87 -21.57 5.38
N LEU A 268 7.97 -20.59 5.22
CA LEU A 268 7.75 -19.93 3.93
C LEU A 268 8.98 -19.13 3.48
N MET A 269 9.66 -18.46 4.40
CA MET A 269 10.90 -17.75 4.09
C MET A 269 12.03 -18.72 3.72
N ALA A 270 12.15 -19.85 4.42
CA ALA A 270 13.13 -20.88 4.11
C ALA A 270 12.90 -21.49 2.71
N ASP A 271 11.66 -21.87 2.38
CA ASP A 271 11.29 -22.35 1.04
C ASP A 271 11.54 -21.29 -0.03
N PHE A 272 11.20 -20.02 0.26
CA PHE A 272 11.52 -18.91 -0.62
C PHE A 272 13.03 -18.78 -0.82
N GLN A 273 13.87 -18.93 0.19
CA GLN A 273 15.32 -18.86 0.07
C GLN A 273 15.91 -20.01 -0.76
N VAL A 274 15.49 -21.26 -0.51
CA VAL A 274 15.95 -22.44 -1.28
C VAL A 274 15.65 -22.27 -2.76
N ARG A 275 14.46 -21.73 -3.10
CA ARG A 275 14.07 -21.46 -4.49
C ARG A 275 14.79 -20.26 -5.11
N GLN A 276 15.73 -19.57 -4.42
CA GLN A 276 16.51 -18.45 -5.02
C GLN A 276 17.41 -18.93 -6.16
N GLU A 277 17.78 -20.20 -6.15
CA GLU A 277 18.69 -20.80 -7.12
C GLU A 277 17.95 -21.46 -8.30
N ASP A 278 16.61 -21.49 -8.26
CA ASP A 278 15.78 -22.08 -9.29
C ASP A 278 15.49 -21.08 -10.42
N ILE A 279 16.21 -21.24 -11.55
CA ILE A 279 16.09 -20.37 -12.73
C ILE A 279 14.70 -20.46 -13.40
N GLU A 280 13.93 -21.51 -13.13
CA GLU A 280 12.60 -21.71 -13.72
C GLU A 280 11.50 -21.02 -12.91
N ARG A 281 11.80 -20.48 -11.71
CA ARG A 281 10.81 -19.86 -10.82
C ARG A 281 11.02 -18.35 -10.72
N TYR A 282 10.09 -17.61 -11.33
CA TYR A 282 10.09 -16.15 -11.27
C TYR A 282 9.91 -15.64 -9.83
N LYS A 283 10.78 -14.71 -9.42
CA LYS A 283 10.69 -14.01 -8.14
C LYS A 283 10.38 -12.55 -8.36
N ILE A 284 9.26 -12.14 -7.77
CA ILE A 284 8.85 -10.75 -7.75
C ILE A 284 9.90 -9.93 -6.98
N PRO A 285 10.58 -8.96 -7.62
CA PRO A 285 11.53 -8.10 -6.94
C PRO A 285 10.88 -7.41 -5.74
N GLY A 286 11.56 -7.45 -4.60
CA GLY A 286 11.09 -6.85 -3.37
C GLY A 286 10.24 -7.75 -2.47
N SER A 287 9.86 -8.96 -2.89
CA SER A 287 9.14 -9.91 -2.02
C SER A 287 9.90 -10.26 -0.75
N VAL A 288 11.23 -10.31 -0.80
CA VAL A 288 12.08 -10.56 0.39
C VAL A 288 11.83 -9.55 1.52
N ARG A 289 11.41 -8.31 1.19
CA ARG A 289 11.08 -7.28 2.18
C ARG A 289 9.79 -7.62 2.92
N GLU A 290 8.80 -8.22 2.26
CA GLU A 290 7.57 -8.70 2.89
C GLU A 290 7.86 -9.78 3.93
N PHE A 291 8.68 -10.78 3.59
CA PHE A 291 9.13 -11.78 4.56
C PHE A 291 9.92 -11.13 5.70
N SER A 292 10.84 -10.24 5.36
CA SER A 292 11.78 -9.68 6.33
C SER A 292 11.11 -8.78 7.36
N TRP A 293 10.13 -7.95 7.00
CA TRP A 293 9.48 -7.12 8.02
C TRP A 293 8.64 -7.98 8.99
N ILE A 294 7.98 -9.04 8.50
CA ILE A 294 7.22 -9.97 9.35
C ILE A 294 8.17 -10.70 10.29
N MET A 295 9.30 -11.20 9.78
CA MET A 295 10.33 -11.86 10.59
C MET A 295 10.95 -10.92 11.62
N ALA A 296 11.33 -9.70 11.24
CA ALA A 296 11.89 -8.71 12.14
C ALA A 296 10.92 -8.38 13.29
N CYS A 297 9.67 -8.09 12.95
CA CYS A 297 8.57 -7.85 13.88
C CYS A 297 8.39 -9.03 14.85
N THR A 298 8.29 -10.24 14.31
CA THR A 298 8.04 -11.45 15.08
C THR A 298 9.19 -11.80 16.03
N LEU A 299 10.43 -11.77 15.55
CA LEU A 299 11.61 -12.05 16.37
C LEU A 299 11.78 -11.00 17.46
N HIS A 300 11.55 -9.73 17.14
CA HIS A 300 11.58 -8.65 18.11
C HIS A 300 10.56 -8.84 19.24
N LEU A 301 9.30 -9.15 18.91
CA LEU A 301 8.23 -9.41 19.88
C LEU A 301 8.50 -10.64 20.76
N LYS A 302 9.26 -11.62 20.26
CA LYS A 302 9.74 -12.78 21.03
C LYS A 302 10.95 -12.48 21.93
N GLY A 303 11.49 -11.27 21.89
CA GLY A 303 12.70 -10.86 22.60
C GLY A 303 14.01 -11.22 21.89
N ASP A 304 13.98 -11.87 20.72
CA ASP A 304 15.15 -12.15 19.90
C ASP A 304 15.50 -10.94 19.01
N THR A 305 15.96 -9.88 19.66
CA THR A 305 16.35 -8.65 18.96
C THR A 305 17.56 -8.88 18.07
N ALA A 306 18.49 -9.75 18.46
CA ALA A 306 19.68 -10.06 17.66
C ALA A 306 19.31 -10.76 16.34
N GLY A 307 18.36 -11.72 16.37
CA GLY A 307 17.81 -12.33 15.17
C GLY A 307 16.99 -11.38 14.30
N ALA A 308 16.32 -10.39 14.90
CA ALA A 308 15.51 -9.40 14.15
C ALA A 308 16.37 -8.44 13.30
N VAL A 309 17.57 -8.08 13.77
CA VAL A 309 18.47 -7.09 13.12
C VAL A 309 18.73 -7.36 11.63
N PRO A 310 19.18 -8.55 11.20
CA PRO A 310 19.45 -8.80 9.78
C PRO A 310 18.21 -8.63 8.89
N HIS A 311 17.02 -8.98 9.41
CA HIS A 311 15.77 -8.79 8.67
C HIS A 311 15.36 -7.31 8.59
N ALA A 312 15.52 -6.56 9.68
CA ALA A 312 15.29 -5.11 9.68
C ALA A 312 16.26 -4.39 8.72
N ALA A 313 17.51 -4.84 8.62
CA ALA A 313 18.48 -4.32 7.66
C ALA A 313 18.01 -4.53 6.21
N VAL A 314 17.45 -5.70 5.87
CA VAL A 314 16.86 -5.94 4.54
C VAL A 314 15.71 -4.97 4.25
N VAL A 315 14.83 -4.70 5.21
CA VAL A 315 13.72 -3.75 5.02
C VAL A 315 14.23 -2.33 4.79
N ASN A 316 15.22 -1.89 5.56
CA ASN A 316 15.76 -0.54 5.52
C ASN A 316 16.73 -0.28 4.35
N ALA A 317 17.25 -1.34 3.70
CA ALA A 317 18.14 -1.19 2.55
C ALA A 317 17.46 -0.69 1.26
N TYR A 318 16.12 -0.68 1.22
CA TYR A 318 15.36 -0.25 0.05
C TYR A 318 14.65 1.07 0.32
N ASP A 319 15.15 2.17 -0.23
CA ASP A 319 14.47 3.46 -0.19
C ASP A 319 13.40 3.57 -1.29
N GLN A 320 13.70 3.02 -2.47
CA GLN A 320 12.79 3.05 -3.62
C GLN A 320 11.99 1.75 -3.75
N GLN A 321 10.76 1.87 -4.27
CA GLN A 321 9.92 0.72 -4.58
C GLN A 321 10.57 -0.10 -5.71
N PRO A 322 10.79 -1.41 -5.51
CA PRO A 322 11.23 -2.30 -6.58
C PRO A 322 10.20 -2.33 -7.72
N ILE A 323 10.68 -2.19 -8.95
CA ILE A 323 9.87 -2.27 -10.16
C ILE A 323 9.92 -3.71 -10.68
N ASP A 324 8.74 -4.29 -10.90
CA ASP A 324 8.56 -5.60 -11.49
C ASP A 324 7.94 -5.44 -12.89
N PRO A 325 8.46 -6.11 -13.94
CA PRO A 325 7.92 -6.03 -15.30
C PRO A 325 6.59 -6.79 -15.50
N TYR A 326 6.26 -7.75 -14.64
CA TYR A 326 5.07 -8.61 -14.74
C TYR A 326 4.02 -8.29 -13.66
N VAL A 327 4.44 -7.73 -12.53
CA VAL A 327 3.57 -7.33 -11.43
C VAL A 327 3.35 -5.82 -11.45
N THR A 328 2.13 -5.43 -11.78
CA THR A 328 1.73 -4.02 -11.91
C THR A 328 1.68 -3.28 -10.58
N TRP A 329 1.67 -3.99 -9.44
CA TRP A 329 1.59 -3.40 -8.13
C TRP A 329 2.37 -4.19 -7.07
N THR A 330 3.34 -3.52 -6.43
CA THR A 330 4.04 -3.99 -5.23
C THR A 330 3.86 -2.96 -4.11
N LYS A 331 3.99 -3.38 -2.84
CA LYS A 331 3.93 -2.40 -1.73
C LYS A 331 5.15 -1.49 -1.77
N SER A 332 4.92 -0.21 -1.50
CA SER A 332 5.99 0.79 -1.43
C SER A 332 6.94 0.48 -0.27
N SER A 333 8.22 0.83 -0.42
CA SER A 333 9.21 0.64 0.65
C SER A 333 8.85 1.36 1.94
N LEU A 334 8.35 2.59 1.83
CA LEU A 334 7.82 3.34 2.97
C LEU A 334 6.72 2.54 3.69
N SER A 335 5.74 1.98 2.96
CA SER A 335 4.67 1.19 3.59
C SER A 335 5.22 0.01 4.39
N ILE A 336 6.19 -0.72 3.85
CA ILE A 336 6.82 -1.85 4.55
C ILE A 336 7.59 -1.38 5.80
N GLN A 337 8.39 -0.32 5.68
CA GLN A 337 9.15 0.24 6.80
C GLN A 337 8.23 0.71 7.93
N LEU A 338 7.13 1.41 7.60
CA LEU A 338 6.18 1.91 8.59
C LEU A 338 5.48 0.77 9.33
N ARG A 339 5.10 -0.33 8.65
CA ARG A 339 4.53 -1.52 9.30
C ARG A 339 5.52 -2.17 10.27
N MET A 340 6.77 -2.32 9.84
CA MET A 340 7.84 -2.85 10.70
C MET A 340 7.98 -2.01 11.96
N ASN A 341 8.13 -0.69 11.80
CA ASN A 341 8.36 0.23 12.92
C ASN A 341 7.18 0.27 13.89
N LYS A 342 5.94 0.23 13.37
CA LYS A 342 4.73 0.10 14.20
C LYS A 342 4.73 -1.16 15.04
N CYS A 343 5.04 -2.30 14.43
CA CYS A 343 5.09 -3.56 15.16
C CYS A 343 6.21 -3.59 16.21
N THR A 344 7.40 -3.07 15.89
CA THR A 344 8.52 -3.01 16.84
C THR A 344 8.41 -1.84 17.83
N ALA A 345 7.23 -1.21 17.91
CA ALA A 345 6.91 -0.08 18.78
C ALA A 345 7.92 1.09 18.71
N SER A 346 8.58 1.28 17.57
CA SER A 346 9.64 2.28 17.42
C SER A 346 9.10 3.59 16.85
N LYS A 347 8.53 4.44 17.71
CA LYS A 347 7.98 5.77 17.34
C LYS A 347 9.00 6.63 16.59
N ASP A 348 10.23 6.73 17.10
CA ASP A 348 11.26 7.57 16.49
C ASP A 348 11.68 7.05 15.11
N ALA A 349 11.81 5.73 14.95
CA ALA A 349 12.09 5.13 13.64
C ALA A 349 10.92 5.31 12.66
N TYR A 350 9.68 5.26 13.14
CA TYR A 350 8.49 5.54 12.35
C TYR A 350 8.52 6.97 11.78
N LEU A 351 8.73 7.97 12.64
CA LEU A 351 8.82 9.38 12.20
C LEU A 351 10.04 9.62 11.30
N ALA A 352 11.19 9.03 11.61
CA ALA A 352 12.39 9.12 10.77
C ALA A 352 12.18 8.49 9.37
N SER A 353 11.41 7.41 9.26
CA SER A 353 11.04 6.82 7.97
C SER A 353 10.14 7.75 7.15
N ILE A 354 9.17 8.42 7.77
CA ILE A 354 8.36 9.44 7.09
C ILE A 354 9.24 10.59 6.63
N GLN A 355 10.16 11.07 7.47
CA GLN A 355 11.03 12.19 7.12
C GLN A 355 11.96 11.87 5.93
N ARG A 356 12.60 10.70 5.95
CA ARG A 356 13.54 10.29 4.89
C ARG A 356 12.84 9.98 3.57
N ASN A 357 11.65 9.38 3.65
CA ASN A 357 10.88 8.92 2.52
C ASN A 357 9.51 9.60 2.54
N ALA A 358 9.48 10.94 2.43
CA ALA A 358 8.26 11.75 2.53
C ALA A 358 7.14 11.17 1.65
N PRO A 359 5.95 10.87 2.22
CA PRO A 359 4.81 10.45 1.43
C PRO A 359 4.47 11.51 0.37
N GLY A 360 3.96 11.08 -0.79
CA GLY A 360 3.49 12.02 -1.81
C GLY A 360 2.39 12.94 -1.28
N ILE A 361 2.18 14.08 -1.93
CA ILE A 361 1.27 15.16 -1.48
C ILE A 361 -0.14 14.65 -1.14
N LEU A 362 -0.69 13.75 -1.96
CA LEU A 362 -2.02 13.15 -1.79
C LEU A 362 -2.01 11.77 -1.12
N SER A 363 -0.90 11.39 -0.48
CA SER A 363 -0.82 10.11 0.20
C SER A 363 -1.79 10.06 1.38
N THR A 364 -2.60 9.01 1.45
CA THR A 364 -3.52 8.79 2.58
C THR A 364 -2.79 8.59 3.90
N LEU A 365 -1.47 8.33 3.88
CA LEU A 365 -0.62 8.27 5.07
C LEU A 365 -0.70 9.52 5.95
N TRP A 366 -0.96 10.69 5.36
CA TRP A 366 -1.10 11.94 6.12
C TRP A 366 -2.29 11.93 7.08
N ILE A 367 -3.28 11.04 6.88
CA ILE A 367 -4.39 10.84 7.81
C ILE A 367 -3.88 10.31 9.16
N GLU A 368 -2.83 9.50 9.20
CA GLU A 368 -2.31 8.96 10.48
C GLU A 368 -1.74 10.03 11.41
N LEU A 369 -1.40 11.21 10.88
CA LEU A 369 -0.89 12.35 11.63
C LEU A 369 -2.00 13.33 12.05
N GLN A 370 -3.26 13.04 11.72
CA GLN A 370 -4.42 13.78 12.22
C GLN A 370 -4.77 13.30 13.64
N ASP A 371 -5.15 14.21 14.53
CA ASP A 371 -5.46 13.86 15.94
C ASP A 371 -6.53 12.78 16.03
N ASN A 372 -7.57 12.87 15.20
CA ASN A 372 -8.67 11.91 15.07
C ASN A 372 -8.53 10.96 13.86
N GLY A 373 -7.33 10.85 13.30
CA GLY A 373 -7.05 9.97 12.17
C GLY A 373 -6.98 8.50 12.57
N ARG A 374 -7.46 7.63 11.68
CA ARG A 374 -7.39 6.17 11.83
C ARG A 374 -6.10 5.59 11.23
N PRO A 375 -5.70 4.34 11.56
CA PRO A 375 -4.60 3.67 10.90
C PRO A 375 -4.86 3.46 9.39
N ILE A 376 -3.85 3.73 8.58
CA ILE A 376 -3.86 3.60 7.11
C ILE A 376 -2.91 2.48 6.66
N ILE A 377 -1.72 2.41 7.27
CA ILE A 377 -0.71 1.37 7.03
C ILE A 377 -0.57 0.50 8.27
N GLY A 378 -0.81 -0.80 8.10
CA GLY A 378 -1.04 -1.72 9.23
C GLY A 378 -2.38 -1.40 9.93
N HIS A 379 -2.64 -2.06 11.06
CA HIS A 379 -3.94 -1.97 11.75
C HIS A 379 -3.90 -1.25 13.10
N TYR A 380 -2.73 -0.70 13.47
CA TYR A 380 -2.52 0.09 14.69
C TYR A 380 -1.97 1.50 14.36
N ARG A 381 -2.25 2.46 15.24
CA ARG A 381 -1.63 3.77 15.29
C ARG A 381 -0.71 3.84 16.51
N PHE A 382 0.32 4.68 16.45
CA PHE A 382 1.07 5.03 17.64
C PHE A 382 0.31 6.06 18.48
N ASP A 383 0.16 5.77 19.77
CA ASP A 383 -0.35 6.74 20.74
C ASP A 383 0.60 7.95 20.83
N GLY A 384 0.01 9.14 20.90
CA GLY A 384 0.78 10.38 21.04
C GLY A 384 1.68 10.76 19.86
N VAL A 385 1.55 10.14 18.68
CA VAL A 385 2.25 10.59 17.46
C VAL A 385 1.58 11.82 16.84
N ALA A 386 0.29 11.77 16.51
CA ALA A 386 -0.39 12.87 15.80
C ALA A 386 -0.28 14.24 16.51
N GLY A 387 -0.20 14.23 17.85
CA GLY A 387 -0.05 15.44 18.68
C GLY A 387 1.40 15.84 19.02
N SER A 388 2.40 15.07 18.59
CA SER A 388 3.82 15.38 18.88
C SER A 388 4.34 16.53 18.03
N ASP A 389 5.30 17.30 18.58
CA ASP A 389 5.89 18.43 17.88
C ASP A 389 6.66 17.98 16.63
N GLU A 390 7.28 16.80 16.66
CA GLU A 390 7.94 16.19 15.52
C GLU A 390 6.95 15.85 14.40
N ALA A 391 5.80 15.25 14.73
CA ALA A 391 4.77 14.96 13.73
C ALA A 391 4.21 16.25 13.12
N ARG A 392 3.96 17.28 13.94
CA ARG A 392 3.51 18.60 13.47
C ARG A 392 4.54 19.27 12.56
N ALA A 393 5.83 19.14 12.87
CA ALA A 393 6.89 19.66 12.03
C ALA A 393 6.96 18.92 10.69
N LEU A 394 6.81 17.58 10.70
CA LEU A 394 6.79 16.76 9.48
C LEU A 394 5.57 17.03 8.61
N SER A 395 4.42 17.32 9.22
CA SER A 395 3.17 17.61 8.53
C SER A 395 2.82 19.10 8.51
N ALA A 396 3.82 20.01 8.55
CA ALA A 396 3.57 21.45 8.69
C ALA A 396 2.67 22.03 7.57
N ASP A 397 2.78 21.47 6.37
CA ASP A 397 1.95 21.83 5.21
C ASP A 397 0.51 21.27 5.29
N TYR A 398 0.20 20.47 6.32
CA TYR A 398 -1.10 19.87 6.55
C TYR A 398 -1.72 20.47 7.81
N ARG A 399 -2.95 21.00 7.70
CA ARG A 399 -3.73 21.40 8.88
C ARG A 399 -4.33 20.18 9.56
N GLN A 400 -4.62 20.32 10.85
CA GLN A 400 -5.62 19.48 11.50
C GLN A 400 -7.00 19.81 10.92
N LEU A 401 -7.76 18.79 10.54
CA LEU A 401 -9.12 18.97 10.05
C LEU A 401 -10.08 19.29 11.20
N PRO A 402 -11.08 20.18 10.98
CA PRO A 402 -12.05 20.53 12.00
C PRO A 402 -12.99 19.35 12.33
N GLU A 403 -13.72 19.47 13.44
CA GLU A 403 -14.57 18.42 13.99
C GLU A 403 -15.62 17.88 13.01
N SER A 404 -16.07 18.72 12.05
CA SER A 404 -17.01 18.30 11.02
C SER A 404 -16.51 17.13 10.16
N TYR A 405 -15.19 16.93 10.06
CA TYR A 405 -14.59 15.82 9.31
C TYR A 405 -14.30 14.58 10.17
N TRP A 406 -14.49 14.61 11.49
CA TRP A 406 -14.16 13.49 12.37
C TRP A 406 -14.86 12.18 11.98
N PRO A 407 -16.15 12.17 11.61
CA PRO A 407 -16.78 10.96 11.11
C PRO A 407 -16.03 10.38 9.90
N ALA A 408 -15.65 11.22 8.93
CA ALA A 408 -14.91 10.78 7.76
C ALA A 408 -13.47 10.32 8.08
N LEU A 409 -12.76 11.00 8.99
CA LEU A 409 -11.43 10.58 9.46
C LEU A 409 -11.44 9.17 10.05
N LYS A 410 -12.50 8.83 10.78
CA LYS A 410 -12.79 7.49 11.32
C LYS A 410 -13.50 6.56 10.32
N ALA A 411 -13.71 7.00 9.07
CA ALA A 411 -14.48 6.30 8.04
C ALA A 411 -15.87 5.84 8.51
N TRP A 412 -16.54 6.65 9.34
CA TRP A 412 -17.82 6.36 10.00
C TRP A 412 -17.87 5.02 10.73
N MET A 413 -16.70 4.47 11.11
CA MET A 413 -16.63 3.30 11.95
C MET A 413 -16.96 3.68 13.38
N PRO A 414 -17.61 2.79 14.15
CA PRO A 414 -17.78 2.99 15.59
C PRO A 414 -16.42 3.08 16.27
N ASP A 415 -16.37 3.79 17.41
CA ASP A 415 -15.17 3.81 18.24
C ASP A 415 -14.82 2.38 18.67
N ARG A 416 -13.53 2.02 18.58
CA ARG A 416 -13.07 0.70 18.99
C ARG A 416 -13.02 0.63 20.51
N ALA A 417 -13.41 -0.50 21.09
CA ALA A 417 -13.24 -0.72 22.52
C ALA A 417 -11.74 -0.76 22.87
N GLY A 418 -11.25 0.22 23.64
CA GLY A 418 -9.86 0.27 24.11
C GLY A 418 -8.91 1.13 23.25
N GLU A 419 -9.43 1.85 22.26
CA GLU A 419 -8.85 3.14 21.79
C GLU A 419 -9.48 4.28 22.58
#